data_AF-A0A183GXM5-F1
#
_entry.id   AF-A0A183GXM5-F1
#
_cell.length_a   1.000
_cell.length_b   1.000
_cell.length_c   1.000
_cell.angle_alpha   90.00
_cell.angle_beta   90.00
_cell.angle_gamma   90.00
#
_symmetry.space_group_name_H-M   'P 1'
#
loop_
_entity.id
_entity.type
_entity.pdbx_description
1 polymer ?
#
loop_
_entity_poly.entity_id
_entity_poly.type
_entity_poly.pdbx_seq_one_letter_code
_entity_poly.pdbx_strand_id
1 'polypeptide(L)'
;MVNIFDLSMTVCSTGGKKTCNVQHSLIPSRHMHASDFRRMKQRYTSFNSGQDPLCPHSGSCTFEKCAAVNSSSLIPELEKGNRFPGNTACVESCGGPGCDCFYLSSGCLFYRIYLELLTTKIFKIFHCSRWTEEAKMEVTHYDAINRKSSTLVTYLSSNIPATWKTFSFTSHRLRSLPFLCSILNF
;
A
#
# COMPACT_ATOMS: atom_id res chain seq x y z
N MET A 1 15.27 -29.52 11.04
CA MET A 1 14.79 -28.15 11.32
C MET A 1 13.55 -28.28 12.20
N VAL A 2 13.64 -27.93 13.47
CA VAL A 2 12.46 -27.88 14.35
C VAL A 2 11.78 -26.55 14.11
N ASN A 3 10.54 -26.58 13.61
CA ASN A 3 9.74 -25.38 13.46
C ASN A 3 9.30 -24.95 14.86
N ILE A 4 9.78 -23.79 15.34
CA ILE A 4 9.50 -23.29 16.71
C ILE A 4 8.00 -23.05 16.94
N PHE A 5 7.19 -23.06 15.88
CA PHE A 5 5.75 -22.80 15.89
C PHE A 5 4.87 -24.02 16.22
N ASP A 6 5.45 -25.20 16.50
CA ASP A 6 4.71 -26.41 16.92
C ASP A 6 5.26 -26.98 18.24
N LEU A 7 5.62 -26.10 19.18
CA LEU A 7 6.06 -26.51 20.51
C LEU A 7 4.85 -26.73 21.43
N SER A 8 4.77 -27.94 22.00
CA SER A 8 3.88 -28.26 23.12
C SER A 8 4.69 -28.21 24.41
N MET A 9 4.34 -27.32 25.32
CA MET A 9 4.91 -27.29 26.68
C MET A 9 3.92 -27.89 27.67
N THR A 10 4.42 -28.79 28.52
CA THR A 10 3.64 -29.40 29.60
C THR A 10 4.14 -28.89 30.95
N VAL A 11 3.31 -28.16 31.68
CA VAL A 11 3.63 -27.67 33.03
C VAL A 11 2.82 -28.46 34.05
N CYS A 12 3.48 -28.95 35.10
CA CYS A 12 2.85 -29.61 36.25
C CYS A 12 3.07 -28.77 37.51
N SER A 13 1.99 -28.31 38.15
CA SER A 13 2.06 -27.63 39.45
C SER A 13 1.59 -28.57 40.55
N THR A 14 2.40 -28.75 41.60
CA THR A 14 2.13 -29.59 42.78
C THR A 14 1.87 -28.72 44.01
N GLY A 15 0.63 -28.30 44.22
CA GLY A 15 0.28 -27.44 45.34
C GLY A 15 0.02 -28.21 46.64
N GLY A 16 1.02 -28.37 47.52
CA GLY A 16 0.92 -28.76 48.95
C GLY A 16 0.33 -30.15 49.29
N LYS A 17 -0.65 -30.61 48.53
CA LYS A 17 -1.11 -31.99 48.36
C LYS A 17 -0.71 -32.39 46.94
N LYS A 18 -0.09 -33.55 46.78
CA LYS A 18 0.51 -34.05 45.52
C LYS A 18 -0.54 -34.21 44.40
N THR A 19 -0.94 -33.12 43.74
CA THR A 19 -1.77 -33.13 42.54
C THR A 19 -0.94 -32.59 41.37
N CYS A 20 -0.90 -33.30 40.24
CA CYS A 20 -0.26 -32.81 39.02
C CYS A 20 -1.35 -32.22 38.12
N ASN A 21 -1.47 -30.90 38.07
CA ASN A 21 -2.27 -30.25 37.03
C ASN A 21 -1.42 -30.16 35.76
N VAL A 22 -1.71 -31.03 34.79
CA VAL A 22 -1.04 -31.08 33.49
C VAL A 22 -1.60 -29.96 32.63
N GLN A 23 -0.76 -29.01 32.23
CA GLN A 23 -1.12 -27.95 31.30
C GLN A 23 -0.42 -28.14 29.96
N HIS A 24 -1.15 -28.55 28.92
CA HIS A 24 -0.62 -28.55 27.55
C HIS A 24 -0.83 -27.16 26.95
N SER A 25 0.27 -26.48 26.66
CA SER A 25 0.29 -25.24 25.89
C SER A 25 0.78 -25.55 24.49
N LEU A 26 -0.13 -25.59 23.52
CA LEU A 26 0.24 -25.52 22.10
C LEU A 26 0.47 -24.04 21.78
N ILE A 27 1.56 -23.71 21.08
CA ILE A 27 1.82 -22.36 20.56
C ILE A 27 1.35 -22.29 19.10
N PRO A 28 0.06 -22.09 18.79
CA PRO A 28 -0.34 -21.94 17.40
C PRO A 28 0.12 -20.61 16.80
N SER A 29 0.49 -20.69 15.53
CA SER A 29 0.62 -19.63 14.50
C SER A 29 0.72 -18.16 14.96
N ARG A 30 1.83 -17.51 14.58
CA ARG A 30 1.98 -16.06 14.63
C ARG A 30 0.97 -15.38 13.70
N HIS A 31 0.17 -14.46 14.22
CA HIS A 31 -0.66 -13.57 13.43
C HIS A 31 -0.11 -12.15 13.51
N MET A 32 0.04 -11.49 12.37
CA MET A 32 0.44 -10.09 12.27
C MET A 32 -0.71 -9.29 11.72
N HIS A 33 -1.19 -8.34 12.51
CA HIS A 33 -2.18 -7.36 12.07
C HIS A 33 -1.49 -6.03 11.76
N ALA A 34 -1.86 -5.45 10.62
CA ALA A 34 -1.44 -4.10 10.27
C ALA A 34 -2.25 -3.09 11.08
N SER A 35 -1.58 -2.22 11.82
CA SER A 35 -2.22 -1.30 12.78
C SER A 35 -2.38 0.12 12.25
N ASP A 36 -1.66 0.49 11.18
CA ASP A 36 -1.73 1.82 10.57
C ASP A 36 -1.59 1.71 9.05
N PHE A 37 -2.53 2.35 8.34
CA PHE A 37 -2.72 2.24 6.90
C PHE A 37 -2.67 3.60 6.23
N ARG A 38 -1.72 3.78 5.31
CA ARG A 38 -1.86 4.80 4.26
C ARG A 38 -2.53 4.17 3.04
N ARG A 39 -3.68 4.74 2.65
CA ARG A 39 -4.46 4.32 1.49
C ARG A 39 -4.16 5.23 0.31
N MET A 40 -3.64 4.64 -0.77
CA MET A 40 -3.48 5.33 -2.04
C MET A 40 -4.25 4.57 -3.12
N LYS A 41 -4.90 5.32 -4.02
CA LYS A 41 -5.51 4.77 -5.23
C LYS A 41 -4.55 5.01 -6.37
N GLN A 42 -4.11 3.94 -7.02
CA GLN A 42 -3.28 4.03 -8.21
C GLN A 42 -4.01 3.36 -9.38
N ARG A 43 -3.85 3.93 -10.57
CA ARG A 43 -4.26 3.32 -11.83
C ARG A 43 -3.01 3.10 -12.67
N TYR A 44 -3.03 2.07 -13.51
CA TYR A 44 -1.94 1.84 -14.46
C TYR A 44 -2.08 2.82 -15.61
N THR A 45 -1.03 3.61 -15.87
CA THR A 45 -1.04 4.72 -16.82
C THR A 45 0.18 4.66 -17.73
N SER A 46 0.02 4.97 -19.02
CA SER A 46 1.12 5.25 -19.94
C SER A 46 1.40 6.74 -20.04
N PHE A 47 2.66 7.07 -20.27
CA PHE A 47 3.11 8.42 -20.56
C PHE A 47 3.05 8.67 -22.06
N ASN A 48 2.33 9.71 -22.48
CA ASN A 48 2.18 10.09 -23.88
C ASN A 48 2.44 11.59 -24.07
N SER A 49 2.93 11.97 -25.26
CA SER A 49 3.09 13.37 -25.68
C SER A 49 2.44 13.60 -27.04
N GLY A 50 1.53 14.58 -27.14
CA GLY A 50 1.05 15.13 -28.42
C GLY A 50 1.78 16.44 -28.73
N GLN A 51 2.09 16.69 -30.00
CA GLN A 51 2.77 17.91 -30.47
C GLN A 51 2.11 18.42 -31.74
N ASP A 52 1.85 19.72 -31.81
CA ASP A 52 1.32 20.39 -33.00
C ASP A 52 2.11 21.68 -33.26
N PRO A 53 3.01 21.70 -34.26
CA PRO A 53 3.68 22.92 -34.70
C PRO A 53 2.75 23.78 -35.57
N LEU A 54 2.56 25.04 -35.18
CA LEU A 54 1.74 26.01 -35.92
C LEU A 54 2.57 27.23 -36.32
N CYS A 55 2.30 27.72 -37.52
CA CYS A 55 2.81 29.01 -37.99
C CYS A 55 2.24 30.17 -37.17
N PRO A 56 2.96 31.30 -37.10
CA PRO A 56 2.41 32.54 -36.54
C PRO A 56 1.07 32.91 -37.21
N HIS A 57 0.14 33.39 -36.39
CA HIS A 57 -1.20 33.81 -36.83
C HIS A 57 -2.11 32.67 -37.29
N SER A 58 -1.77 31.43 -36.96
CA SER A 58 -2.56 30.23 -37.26
C SER A 58 -3.07 29.57 -35.98
N GLY A 59 -4.34 29.17 -35.97
CA GLY A 59 -4.97 28.49 -34.84
C GLY A 59 -4.80 29.22 -33.51
N SER A 60 -4.37 28.48 -32.49
CA SER A 60 -4.06 29.01 -31.16
C SER A 60 -2.77 29.84 -31.10
N CYS A 61 -1.96 29.88 -32.17
CA CYS A 61 -0.72 30.65 -32.25
C CYS A 61 -0.98 32.11 -32.68
N THR A 62 -1.70 32.86 -31.85
CA THR A 62 -2.04 34.27 -32.11
C THR A 62 -1.63 35.18 -30.94
N PHE A 63 -1.34 36.45 -31.26
CA PHE A 63 -1.01 37.52 -30.31
C PHE A 63 0.08 37.16 -29.29
N GLU A 64 -0.30 36.80 -28.05
CA GLU A 64 0.59 36.45 -26.94
C GLU A 64 1.22 35.05 -27.04
N LYS A 65 0.83 34.24 -28.04
CA LYS A 65 1.47 32.95 -28.36
C LYS A 65 1.66 32.06 -27.12
N CYS A 66 2.90 31.70 -26.79
CA CYS A 66 3.23 30.87 -25.65
C CYS A 66 3.06 31.59 -24.30
N ALA A 67 3.10 32.92 -24.26
CA ALA A 67 2.90 33.67 -23.01
C ALA A 67 1.47 33.52 -22.46
N ALA A 68 0.49 33.26 -23.33
CA ALA A 68 -0.89 32.98 -22.96
C ALA A 68 -1.14 31.51 -22.54
N VAL A 69 -0.15 30.62 -22.71
CA VAL A 69 -0.30 29.19 -22.41
C VAL A 69 0.22 28.87 -21.01
N ASN A 70 -0.61 28.19 -20.22
CA ASN A 70 -0.27 27.73 -18.88
C ASN A 70 -0.34 26.18 -18.81
N SER A 71 0.15 25.60 -17.72
CA SER A 71 0.20 24.13 -17.55
C SER A 71 -1.16 23.45 -17.65
N SER A 72 -2.23 24.18 -17.33
CA SER A 72 -3.61 23.69 -17.36
C SER A 72 -4.39 24.09 -18.63
N SER A 73 -3.78 24.85 -19.54
CA SER A 73 -4.45 25.30 -20.76
C SER A 73 -4.81 24.12 -21.66
N LEU A 74 -6.01 24.13 -22.22
CA LEU A 74 -6.48 23.13 -23.18
C LEU A 74 -6.42 23.74 -24.57
N ILE A 75 -5.49 23.25 -25.39
CA ILE A 75 -5.24 23.75 -26.74
C ILE A 75 -6.03 22.88 -27.72
N PRO A 76 -6.92 23.45 -28.56
CA PRO A 76 -7.81 22.68 -29.42
C PRO A 76 -7.07 21.74 -30.37
N GLU A 77 -5.87 22.11 -30.81
CA GLU A 77 -5.01 21.26 -31.65
C GLU A 77 -4.60 19.96 -30.93
N LEU A 78 -4.45 20.00 -29.61
CA LEU A 78 -4.09 18.86 -28.75
C LEU A 78 -5.32 18.08 -28.23
N GLU A 79 -6.43 18.04 -28.99
CA GLU A 79 -7.72 17.47 -28.56
C GLU A 79 -7.60 16.06 -27.96
N LYS A 80 -6.78 15.20 -28.58
CA LYS A 80 -6.54 13.83 -28.12
C LYS A 80 -5.96 13.80 -26.70
N GLY A 81 -5.02 14.69 -26.39
CA GLY A 81 -4.38 14.78 -25.08
C GLY A 81 -5.23 15.52 -24.04
N ASN A 82 -6.12 16.41 -24.48
CA ASN A 82 -7.00 17.17 -23.58
C ASN A 82 -8.01 16.29 -22.83
N ARG A 83 -8.30 15.08 -23.34
CA ARG A 83 -9.15 14.07 -22.69
C ARG A 83 -8.52 13.43 -21.45
N PHE A 84 -7.21 13.59 -21.29
CA PHE A 84 -6.42 12.96 -20.24
C PHE A 84 -5.82 13.99 -19.28
N PRO A 85 -5.66 13.64 -18.00
CA PRO A 85 -4.94 14.48 -17.05
C PRO A 85 -3.49 14.63 -17.50
N GLY A 86 -3.00 15.86 -17.50
CA GLY A 86 -1.69 16.19 -18.05
C GLY A 86 -1.39 17.68 -17.99
N ASN A 87 -0.16 18.01 -18.34
CA ASN A 87 0.35 19.37 -18.40
C ASN A 87 0.58 19.77 -19.85
N THR A 88 0.05 20.93 -20.23
CA THR A 88 0.31 21.56 -21.51
C THR A 88 1.47 22.53 -21.40
N ALA A 89 2.29 22.63 -22.44
CA ALA A 89 3.35 23.61 -22.53
C ALA A 89 3.46 24.11 -23.98
N CYS A 90 4.13 25.25 -24.13
CA CYS A 90 4.37 25.88 -25.41
C CYS A 90 5.82 26.32 -25.48
N VAL A 91 6.46 26.10 -26.63
CA VAL A 91 7.76 26.68 -26.95
C VAL A 91 7.65 27.43 -28.26
N GLU A 92 8.30 28.59 -28.35
CA GLU A 92 8.36 29.34 -29.60
C GLU A 92 9.23 28.58 -30.61
N SER A 93 8.70 28.42 -31.81
CA SER A 93 9.34 27.70 -32.92
C SER A 93 9.83 28.67 -34.00
N CYS A 94 10.60 28.15 -34.95
CA CYS A 94 10.96 28.90 -36.15
C CYS A 94 9.71 29.35 -36.90
N GLY A 95 9.74 30.58 -37.42
CA GLY A 95 8.75 31.08 -38.36
C GLY A 95 9.42 31.72 -39.58
N GLY A 96 8.62 32.33 -40.44
CA GLY A 96 9.08 32.91 -41.70
C GLY A 96 9.20 31.92 -42.85
N PRO A 97 9.46 32.43 -44.07
CA PRO A 97 9.41 31.63 -45.30
C PRO A 97 10.52 30.57 -45.38
N GLY A 98 11.56 30.66 -44.54
CA GLY A 98 12.57 29.61 -44.38
C GLY A 98 12.08 28.39 -43.58
N CYS A 99 10.92 28.50 -42.92
CA CYS A 99 10.28 27.47 -42.12
C CYS A 99 8.83 27.22 -42.60
N ASP A 100 8.57 27.41 -43.90
CA ASP A 100 7.27 27.25 -44.58
C ASP A 100 6.10 28.08 -43.99
N CYS A 101 6.42 29.18 -43.30
CA CYS A 101 5.43 30.10 -42.73
C CYS A 101 5.49 31.46 -43.43
N PHE A 102 4.34 32.02 -43.81
CA PHE A 102 4.31 33.30 -44.55
C PHE A 102 4.83 34.51 -43.73
N TYR A 103 4.60 34.52 -42.41
CA TYR A 103 4.99 35.64 -41.55
C TYR A 103 6.35 35.43 -40.89
N LEU A 104 7.17 36.49 -40.80
CA LEU A 104 8.49 36.49 -40.16
C LEU A 104 8.47 36.34 -38.62
N SER A 105 7.29 36.28 -38.02
CA SER A 105 7.15 36.12 -36.57
C SER A 105 7.42 34.66 -36.14
N SER A 106 7.83 34.41 -34.89
CA SER A 106 8.03 33.05 -34.38
C SER A 106 6.76 32.19 -34.47
N GLY A 107 6.91 30.90 -34.78
CA GLY A 107 5.82 29.92 -34.69
C GLY A 107 5.57 29.48 -33.25
N CYS A 108 4.57 28.63 -33.05
CA CYS A 108 4.28 28.03 -31.75
C CYS A 108 4.34 26.51 -31.87
N LEU A 109 5.03 25.85 -30.96
CA LEU A 109 4.98 24.41 -30.79
C LEU A 109 4.27 24.10 -29.49
N PHE A 110 3.00 23.72 -29.59
CA PHE A 110 2.23 23.28 -28.44
C PHE A 110 2.46 21.80 -28.22
N TYR A 111 2.66 21.41 -26.97
CA TYR A 111 2.71 20.01 -26.61
C TYR A 111 2.04 19.76 -25.26
N ARG A 112 1.48 18.57 -25.11
CA ARG A 112 0.86 18.14 -23.85
C ARG A 112 1.37 16.78 -23.45
N ILE A 113 1.85 16.71 -22.22
CA ILE A 113 2.29 15.49 -21.58
C ILE A 113 1.12 15.00 -20.73
N TYR A 114 0.59 13.81 -21.03
CA TYR A 114 -0.59 13.29 -20.37
C TYR A 114 -0.48 11.81 -20.02
N LEU A 115 -1.29 11.41 -19.03
CA LEU A 115 -1.37 10.03 -18.56
C LEU A 115 -2.64 9.37 -19.10
N GLU A 116 -2.47 8.39 -19.97
CA GLU A 116 -3.58 7.58 -20.48
C GLU A 116 -3.78 6.34 -19.61
N LEU A 117 -5.03 6.05 -19.24
CA LEU A 117 -5.39 4.89 -18.43
C LEU A 117 -5.30 3.62 -19.27
N LEU A 118 -4.33 2.76 -18.97
CA LEU A 118 -4.16 1.47 -19.65
C LEU A 118 -5.16 0.41 -19.16
N THR A 119 -5.76 0.63 -17.99
CA THR A 119 -6.76 -0.26 -17.42
C THR A 119 -7.79 0.51 -16.60
N THR A 120 -9.02 0.01 -16.57
CA THR A 120 -10.09 0.52 -15.69
C THR A 120 -9.94 0.03 -14.25
N LYS A 121 -9.01 -0.91 -13.99
CA LYS A 121 -8.76 -1.44 -12.65
C LYS A 121 -8.10 -0.40 -11.76
N ILE A 122 -8.71 -0.16 -10.59
CA ILE A 122 -8.18 0.73 -9.56
C ILE A 122 -7.50 -0.13 -8.51
N PHE A 123 -6.18 0.00 -8.39
CA PHE A 123 -5.42 -0.69 -7.36
C PHE A 123 -5.44 0.12 -6.07
N LYS A 124 -5.77 -0.54 -4.96
CA LYS A 124 -5.62 0.03 -3.62
C LYS A 124 -4.28 -0.43 -3.07
N ILE A 125 -3.38 0.52 -2.90
CA ILE A 125 -2.08 0.26 -2.28
C ILE A 125 -2.22 0.59 -0.80
N PHE A 126 -1.87 -0.39 0.03
CA PHE A 126 -1.83 -0.26 1.48
C PHE A 126 -0.37 -0.32 1.92
N HIS A 127 0.06 0.71 2.63
CA HIS A 127 1.35 0.69 3.32
C HIS A 127 1.10 0.50 4.81
N CYS A 128 1.67 -0.57 5.37
CA CYS A 128 1.58 -0.88 6.79
C CYS A 128 2.84 -0.34 7.49
N SER A 129 2.71 0.75 8.26
CA SER A 129 3.84 1.37 8.97
C SER A 129 4.20 0.61 10.25
N ARG A 130 3.22 -0.09 10.84
CA ARG A 130 3.34 -0.83 12.08
C ARG A 130 2.59 -2.14 12.00
N TRP A 131 3.22 -3.17 12.58
CA TRP A 131 2.66 -4.50 12.73
C TRP A 131 2.49 -4.80 14.21
N THR A 132 1.32 -5.28 14.59
CA THR A 132 1.05 -5.83 15.92
C THR A 132 1.13 -7.35 15.83
N GLU A 133 2.05 -7.91 16.60
CA GLU A 133 2.21 -9.36 16.74
C GLU A 133 1.24 -9.89 17.78
N GLU A 134 0.45 -10.89 17.38
CA GLU A 134 -0.44 -11.63 18.26
C GLU A 134 -0.07 -13.11 18.18
N ALA A 135 0.22 -13.71 19.33
CA ALA A 135 0.44 -15.14 19.44
C ALA A 135 -0.88 -15.81 19.82
N LYS A 136 -1.37 -16.72 18.98
CA LYS A 136 -2.48 -17.56 19.39
C LYS A 136 -1.93 -18.58 20.39
N MET A 137 -2.61 -18.77 21.51
CA MET A 137 -2.23 -19.73 22.54
C MET A 137 -3.42 -20.63 22.82
N GLU A 138 -3.19 -21.94 22.78
CA GLU A 138 -4.18 -22.92 23.19
C GLU A 138 -3.69 -23.63 24.44
N VAL A 139 -4.46 -23.48 25.52
CA VAL A 139 -4.13 -23.98 26.85
C VAL A 139 -5.17 -25.00 27.28
N THR A 140 -4.74 -26.23 27.50
CA THR A 140 -5.58 -27.26 28.10
C THR A 140 -5.15 -27.50 29.54
N HIS A 141 -6.05 -27.25 30.50
CA HIS A 141 -5.87 -27.52 31.92
C HIS A 141 -6.63 -28.78 32.31
N TYR A 142 -5.92 -29.77 32.85
CA TYR A 142 -6.52 -30.95 33.45
C TYR A 142 -6.58 -30.81 34.97
N ASP A 143 -7.79 -30.83 35.53
CA ASP A 143 -8.03 -30.90 36.97
C ASP A 143 -8.08 -32.37 37.42
N ALA A 144 -7.06 -32.79 38.15
CA ALA A 144 -6.95 -34.16 38.64
C ALA A 144 -7.99 -34.51 39.72
N ILE A 145 -8.51 -33.52 40.46
CA ILE A 145 -9.49 -33.73 41.54
C ILE A 145 -10.86 -33.97 40.95
N ASN A 146 -11.28 -33.09 40.05
CA ASN A 146 -12.60 -33.15 39.42
C ASN A 146 -12.63 -34.03 38.16
N ARG A 147 -11.48 -34.59 37.74
CA ARG A 147 -11.29 -35.34 36.49
C ARG A 147 -11.86 -34.62 35.26
N LYS A 148 -11.71 -33.29 35.22
CA LYS A 148 -12.23 -32.45 34.13
C LYS A 148 -11.09 -31.74 33.42
N SER A 149 -11.11 -31.78 32.10
CA SER A 149 -10.29 -30.92 31.26
C SER A 149 -11.03 -29.62 30.93
N SER A 150 -10.31 -28.52 30.82
CA SER A 150 -10.80 -27.26 30.29
C SER A 150 -9.80 -26.72 29.30
N THR A 151 -10.25 -26.31 28.12
CA THR A 151 -9.38 -25.73 27.08
C THR A 151 -9.74 -24.26 26.89
N LEU A 152 -8.71 -23.41 26.80
CA LEU A 152 -8.81 -21.99 26.50
C LEU A 152 -8.00 -21.69 25.24
N VAL A 153 -8.62 -21.03 24.27
CA VAL A 153 -7.93 -20.42 23.13
C VAL A 153 -7.93 -18.91 23.36
N THR A 154 -6.75 -18.29 23.41
CA THR A 154 -6.60 -16.85 23.59
C THR A 154 -5.54 -16.28 22.65
N TYR A 155 -5.59 -14.96 22.42
CA TYR A 155 -4.61 -14.22 21.63
C TYR A 155 -3.79 -13.34 22.56
N LEU A 156 -2.50 -13.62 22.64
CA LEU A 156 -1.57 -12.89 23.50
C LEU A 156 -0.90 -11.77 22.70
N SER A 157 -1.20 -10.54 23.09
CA SER A 157 -0.43 -9.37 22.67
C SER A 157 0.91 -9.32 23.41
N SER A 158 1.96 -8.88 22.71
CA SER A 158 3.31 -8.79 23.27
C SER A 158 3.34 -7.93 24.55
N ASN A 159 3.94 -8.48 25.60
CA ASN A 159 4.12 -7.87 26.92
C ASN A 159 2.81 -7.54 27.66
N ILE A 160 1.68 -8.11 27.26
CA ILE A 160 0.41 -7.98 27.98
C ILE A 160 0.07 -9.33 28.61
N PRO A 161 -0.04 -9.43 29.96
CA PRO A 161 -0.39 -10.68 30.61
C PRO A 161 -1.87 -11.03 30.39
N ALA A 162 -2.12 -12.25 29.93
CA ALA A 162 -3.45 -12.84 29.95
C ALA A 162 -3.59 -13.74 31.18
N THR A 163 -4.60 -13.45 32.01
CA THR A 163 -4.89 -14.23 33.21
C THR A 163 -5.97 -15.26 32.93
N TRP A 164 -5.75 -16.51 33.35
CA TRP A 164 -6.78 -17.54 33.33
C TRP A 164 -6.67 -18.44 34.55
N LYS A 165 -7.72 -18.47 35.37
CA LYS A 165 -7.74 -19.15 36.67
C LYS A 165 -6.56 -18.68 37.53
N THR A 166 -5.67 -19.60 37.92
CA THR A 166 -4.45 -19.33 38.71
C THR A 166 -3.22 -19.05 37.84
N PHE A 167 -3.35 -19.09 36.51
CA PHE A 167 -2.23 -18.95 35.58
C PHE A 167 -2.22 -17.56 34.94
N SER A 168 -1.02 -17.04 34.69
CA SER A 168 -0.79 -15.81 33.93
C SER A 168 0.18 -16.10 32.80
N PHE A 169 -0.19 -15.73 31.58
CA PHE A 169 0.58 -15.98 30.37
C PHE A 169 1.04 -14.66 29.78
N THR A 170 2.33 -14.55 29.45
CA THR A 170 2.90 -13.39 28.77
C THR A 170 3.70 -13.85 27.56
N SER A 171 3.50 -13.19 26.42
CA SER A 171 4.34 -13.39 25.24
C SER A 171 5.40 -12.29 25.20
N HIS A 172 6.66 -12.67 25.02
CA HIS A 172 7.73 -11.72 24.76
C HIS A 172 7.90 -11.50 23.26
N ARG A 173 8.26 -10.28 22.91
CA ARG A 173 8.45 -9.85 21.52
C ARG A 173 9.69 -10.58 20.94
N LEU A 174 9.53 -11.44 19.92
CA LEU A 174 10.70 -11.90 19.16
C LEU A 174 11.02 -10.92 18.04
N ARG A 175 12.31 -10.76 17.75
CA ARG A 175 12.86 -9.88 16.70
C ARG A 175 12.07 -10.04 15.39
N SER A 176 11.47 -8.94 14.93
CA SER A 176 10.74 -8.91 13.65
C SER A 176 11.74 -8.97 12.49
N LEU A 177 11.58 -9.94 11.60
CA LEU A 177 12.16 -9.88 10.26
C LEU A 177 11.40 -8.80 9.44
N PRO A 178 12.03 -8.15 8.46
CA PRO A 178 11.35 -7.21 7.58
C PRO A 178 10.37 -7.98 6.70
N PHE A 179 9.07 -7.82 6.94
CA PHE A 179 8.03 -8.44 6.11
C PHE A 179 7.51 -7.43 5.07
N LEU A 180 7.57 -7.84 3.81
CA LEU A 180 6.96 -7.14 2.67
C LEU A 180 5.44 -7.25 2.79
N CYS A 181 4.75 -6.11 2.65
CA CYS A 181 3.30 -6.05 2.67
C CYS A 181 2.75 -6.57 1.33
N SER A 182 1.95 -7.64 1.37
CA SER A 182 1.31 -8.23 0.18
C SER A 182 0.23 -7.32 -0.39
N ILE A 183 0.21 -7.19 -1.72
CA ILE A 183 -0.85 -6.52 -2.49
C ILE A 183 -2.11 -7.39 -2.42
N LEU A 184 -3.19 -6.86 -1.84
CA LEU A 184 -4.53 -7.49 -1.93
C LEU A 184 -5.18 -7.03 -3.24
N ASN A 185 -5.23 -7.92 -4.23
CA ASN A 185 -6.15 -7.79 -5.37
C ASN A 185 -7.57 -8.11 -4.90
N PHE A 186 -8.52 -7.23 -5.24
CA PHE A 186 -9.96 -7.51 -5.23
C PHE A 186 -10.41 -7.71 -6.67
#